data_AF-A0A7H8S1J9-F1
#
_entry.id   AF-A0A7H8S1J9-F1
#
_cell.length_a   1.000
_cell.length_b   1.000
_cell.length_c   1.000
_cell.angle_alpha   90.00
_cell.angle_beta   90.00
_cell.angle_gamma   90.00
#
_symmetry.space_group_name_H-M   'P 1'
#
loop_
_entity.id
_entity.type
_entity.pdbx_description
1 polymer ?
#
loop_
_entity_poly.entity_id
_entity_poly.type
_entity_poly.pdbx_seq_one_letter_code
_entity_poly.pdbx_strand_id
1 'polypeptide(L)' 'MSGEAKFEIGFHIFILLVSVGIVFSYAMSDFQVFYMTLGVIIGAISLIRLVKLLKKPETKK' A
#
# COMPACT_ATOMS: atom_id res chain seq x y z
N MET A 1 -18.47 8.61 3.98
CA MET A 1 -17.37 8.18 3.06
C MET A 1 -18.01 7.59 1.83
N SER A 2 -17.69 8.12 0.64
CA SER A 2 -18.26 7.69 -0.64
C SER A 2 -17.90 6.24 -0.97
N GLY A 3 -18.65 5.60 -1.87
CA GLY A 3 -18.32 4.25 -2.37
C GLY A 3 -16.94 4.18 -3.01
N GLU A 4 -16.56 5.23 -3.75
CA GLU A 4 -15.22 5.39 -4.34
C GLU A 4 -14.12 5.36 -3.26
N ALA A 5 -14.29 6.13 -2.18
CA ALA A 5 -13.30 6.18 -1.10
C ALA A 5 -13.18 4.85 -0.35
N LYS A 6 -14.28 4.09 -0.19
CA LYS A 6 -14.25 2.74 0.40
C LYS A 6 -13.48 1.75 -0.49
N PHE A 7 -13.70 1.80 -1.80
CA PHE A 7 -12.96 0.98 -2.77
C PHE A 7 -11.48 1.32 -2.77
N GLU A 8 -11.14 2.61 -2.78
CA GLU A 8 -9.74 3.08 -2.78
C GLU A 8 -8.99 2.66 -1.52
N ILE A 9 -9.65 2.71 -0.35
CA ILE A 9 -9.10 2.16 0.90
C ILE A 9 -8.82 0.67 0.78
N GLY A 10 -9.79 -0.11 0.30
CA GLY A 10 -9.62 -1.55 0.09
C GLY A 10 -8.48 -1.88 -0.87
N PHE A 11 -8.38 -1.13 -1.97
CA PHE A 11 -7.30 -1.25 -2.94
C PHE A 11 -5.93 -0.99 -2.30
N HIS A 12 -5.75 0.11 -1.56
CA HIS A 12 -4.45 0.39 -0.94
C HIS A 12 -4.09 -0.58 0.18
N ILE A 13 -5.07 -1.11 0.92
CA ILE A 13 -4.84 -2.21 1.87
C ILE A 13 -4.33 -3.47 1.15
N PHE A 14 -4.96 -3.84 0.02
CA PHE A 14 -4.52 -4.98 -0.77
C PHE A 14 -3.09 -4.80 -1.28
N ILE A 15 -2.76 -3.63 -1.84
CA ILE A 15 -1.40 -3.32 -2.31
C ILE A 15 -0.38 -3.39 -1.17
N LEU A 16 -0.73 -2.92 0.03
CA LEU A 16 0.14 -3.03 1.21
C LEU A 16 0.44 -4.48 1.57
N LEU A 17 -0.58 -5.35 1.58
CA LEU A 17 -0.39 -6.78 1.85
C LEU A 17 0.54 -7.44 0.82
N VAL A 18 0.34 -7.14 -0.47
CA VAL A 18 1.20 -7.64 -1.55
C VAL A 18 2.64 -7.15 -1.40
N SER A 19 2.81 -5.85 -1.13
CA SER A 19 4.13 -5.23 -0.90
C SER A 19 4.88 -5.89 0.26
N VAL A 20 4.21 -6.12 1.39
CA VAL A 20 4.78 -6.82 2.55
C VAL A 20 5.17 -8.25 2.19
N GLY A 21 4.33 -8.96 1.43
CA GLY A 21 4.63 -10.32 0.94
C GLY A 21 5.89 -10.37 0.08
N ILE A 22 6.04 -9.42 -0.85
CA ILE A 22 7.23 -9.29 -1.72
C ILE A 22 8.47 -9.04 -0.86
N VAL A 23 8.43 -8.03 0.01
CA VAL A 23 9.57 -7.67 0.87
C VAL A 23 9.97 -8.85 1.76
N PHE A 24 9.00 -9.52 2.39
CA PHE A 24 9.26 -10.67 3.24
C PHE A 24 9.86 -11.85 2.46
N SER A 25 9.31 -12.17 1.29
CA SER A 25 9.80 -13.27 0.45
C SER A 25 11.25 -13.06 0.03
N TYR A 26 11.59 -11.85 -0.44
CA TYR A 26 12.96 -11.55 -0.85
C TYR A 26 13.91 -11.37 0.34
N ALA A 27 13.43 -10.92 1.50
CA ALA A 27 14.26 -10.87 2.70
C ALA A 27 14.63 -12.27 3.23
N MET A 28 13.74 -13.26 3.08
CA MET A 28 13.90 -14.59 3.67
C MET A 28 14.52 -15.63 2.73
N SER A 29 14.34 -15.52 1.41
CA SER A 29 14.76 -16.57 0.47
C SER A 29 15.99 -16.19 -0.35
N ASP A 30 15.98 -15.03 -0.98
CA ASP A 30 17.06 -14.55 -1.84
C ASP A 30 17.07 -13.04 -1.82
N PHE A 31 18.05 -12.44 -1.14
CA PHE A 31 18.11 -11.00 -0.90
C PHE A 31 18.32 -10.23 -2.21
N GLN A 32 17.23 -9.96 -2.93
CA GLN A 32 17.23 -9.19 -4.17
C GLN A 32 16.83 -7.75 -3.88
N VAL A 33 17.84 -6.92 -3.62
CA VAL A 33 17.72 -5.51 -3.23
C VAL A 33 16.78 -4.72 -4.15
N PHE A 34 16.80 -5.01 -5.45
CA PHE A 34 15.94 -4.34 -6.42
C PHE A 34 14.45 -4.56 -6.14
N TYR A 35 14.00 -5.80 -6.00
CA TYR A 35 12.60 -6.12 -5.73
C TYR A 35 12.16 -5.71 -4.32
N MET A 36 13.06 -5.82 -3.34
CA MET A 36 12.81 -5.30 -2.00
C MET A 36 12.58 -3.78 -2.02
N THR A 37 13.43 -3.04 -2.73
CA THR A 37 13.31 -1.58 -2.88
C THR A 37 11.98 -1.22 -3.55
N LEU A 38 11.61 -1.90 -4.63
CA LEU A 38 10.31 -1.68 -5.29
C LEU A 38 9.14 -1.98 -4.36
N GLY A 39 9.18 -3.11 -3.64
CA GLY A 39 8.16 -3.48 -2.67
C GLY A 39 7.98 -2.42 -1.60
N VAL A 40 9.07 -1.93 -1.01
CA VAL A 40 9.06 -0.86 0.00
C VAL A 40 8.49 0.44 -0.55
N ILE A 41 8.90 0.88 -1.75
CA ILE A 41 8.41 2.12 -2.36
C ILE A 41 6.90 2.05 -2.60
N ILE A 42 6.42 0.95 -3.20
CA ILE A 42 5.00 0.74 -3.49
C ILE A 42 4.18 0.72 -2.19
N GLY A 43 4.69 0.01 -1.18
CA GLY A 43 4.08 -0.05 0.14
C GLY A 43 4.01 1.33 0.80
N ALA A 44 5.10 2.08 0.82
CA ALA A 44 5.16 3.41 1.43
C ALA A 44 4.18 4.39 0.77
N ILE A 45 4.12 4.43 -0.57
CA ILE A 45 3.17 5.29 -1.30
C ILE A 45 1.73 4.92 -0.96
N SER A 46 1.41 3.63 -0.93
CA SER A 46 0.07 3.13 -0.60
C SER A 46 -0.32 3.43 0.85
N LEU A 47 0.63 3.30 1.79
CA LEU A 47 0.42 3.66 3.19
C LEU A 47 0.11 5.15 3.34
N ILE A 48 0.88 6.01 2.67
CA ILE A 48 0.67 7.46 2.71
C ILE A 48 -0.73 7.82 2.17
N ARG A 49 -1.14 7.25 1.03
CA ARG A 49 -2.48 7.47 0.47
C ARG A 49 -3.58 6.96 1.39
N LEU A 50 -3.43 5.76 1.94
CA LEU A 50 -4.37 5.18 2.89
C LEU A 50 -4.53 6.08 4.13
N VAL A 51 -3.42 6.53 4.72
CA VAL A 51 -3.45 7.44 5.88
C VAL A 51 -4.12 8.77 5.53
N LYS A 52 -3.89 9.32 4.32
CA LYS A 52 -4.57 10.53 3.86
C LYS A 52 -6.08 10.32 3.74
N LEU A 53 -6.52 9.22 3.12
CA LEU A 53 -7.93 8.87 2.96
C LEU A 53 -8.64 8.63 4.30
N LEU A 54 -7.95 8.03 5.27
CA LEU A 54 -8.52 7.80 6.60
C LEU A 54 -8.61 9.10 7.43
N LYS A 55 -7.63 10.01 7.30
CA LYS A 55 -7.62 11.30 8.03
C LYS A 55 -8.54 12.34 7.41
N LYS A 56 -8.65 12.36 6.09
CA LYS A 56 -9.55 13.21 5.32
C LYS A 56 -10.23 12.32 4.29
N PRO A 57 -11.27 11.56 4.68
CA PRO A 57 -12.11 10.89 3.71
C PRO A 57 -12.65 12.00 2.83
N GLU A 58 -12.30 12.01 1.54
CA GLU A 58 -12.74 13.07 0.64
C GLU A 58 -14.26 13.17 0.70
N THR A 59 -14.75 14.16 1.44
CA THR A 59 -16.12 14.64 1.32
C THR A 59 -16.08 15.49 0.06
N LYS A 60 -16.14 14.85 -1.12
CA LYS A 60 -16.46 15.57 -2.35
C LYS A 60 -17.79 16.28 -2.10
N LYS A 61 -17.76 17.62 -2.12
CA LYS A 61 -18.94 18.46 -2.25
C LYS A 61 -19.61 18.19 -3.59
#